data_AF-A0AAD7QMT1-F1
#
_entry.id   AF-A0AAD7QMT1-F1
#
_cell.length_a   1.000
_cell.length_b   1.000
_cell.length_c   1.000
_cell.angle_alpha   90.00
_cell.angle_beta   90.00
_cell.angle_gamma   90.00
#
_symmetry.space_group_name_H-M   'P 1'
#
loop_
_entity.id
_entity.type
_entity.pdbx_description
1 polymer ?
#
loop_
_entity_poly.entity_id
_entity_poly.type
_entity_poly.pdbx_seq_one_letter_code
_entity_poly.pdbx_strand_id
1 'polypeptide(L)'
;MTNMYTGRSPTRISQTTLTLALQPAHVSGNELAAAYSAYSGKPAKFVDIPVENWNTVAWNNLLKGKDTKIGFQTINDDNALLMTYGENFGNWWNLYRASGKNEGLIQRDYGFLDKIVPGRLRSVTEWMEKVQYTGEKIEVLKLQALQSRDLLREQDR
;
A
#
# COMPACT_ATOMS: atom_id res chain seq x y z
N MET A 1 -31.33 7.03 -42.58
CA MET A 1 -31.35 5.61 -42.16
C MET A 1 -30.49 5.48 -40.91
N THR A 2 -31.14 5.09 -39.83
CA THR A 2 -30.62 4.94 -38.47
C THR A 2 -29.91 3.61 -38.34
N ASN A 3 -28.80 3.55 -37.61
CA ASN A 3 -28.59 2.44 -36.68
C ASN A 3 -27.80 2.91 -35.46
N MET A 4 -28.50 2.94 -34.33
CA MET A 4 -27.98 3.10 -32.99
C MET A 4 -27.30 1.79 -32.57
N TYR A 5 -26.05 1.84 -32.16
CA TYR A 5 -25.49 0.83 -31.26
C TYR A 5 -25.44 1.40 -29.85
N THR A 6 -26.48 1.07 -29.09
CA THR A 6 -26.52 1.20 -27.63
C THR A 6 -25.66 0.12 -27.02
N GLY A 7 -24.43 0.47 -26.65
CA GLY A 7 -23.53 -0.37 -25.85
C GLY A 7 -22.99 0.44 -24.68
N ARG A 8 -23.85 0.73 -23.70
CA ARG A 8 -23.45 1.37 -22.45
C ARG A 8 -22.62 0.37 -21.65
N SER A 9 -21.29 0.40 -21.77
CA SER A 9 -20.41 -0.29 -20.82
C SER A 9 -20.66 0.28 -19.42
N PRO A 10 -21.21 -0.50 -18.46
CA PRO A 10 -21.24 -0.05 -17.09
C PRO A 10 -19.86 -0.37 -16.54
N THR A 11 -19.05 0.66 -16.34
CA THR A 11 -18.14 0.88 -15.20
C THR A 11 -17.05 1.84 -15.65
N ARG A 12 -17.40 3.11 -15.87
CA ARG A 12 -16.44 4.18 -15.63
C ARG A 12 -16.25 4.19 -14.12
N ILE A 13 -15.18 3.56 -13.63
CA ILE A 13 -14.77 3.70 -12.23
C ILE A 13 -14.45 5.20 -12.07
N SER A 14 -15.38 5.93 -11.47
CA SER A 14 -15.14 7.30 -11.04
C SER A 14 -13.95 7.24 -10.08
N GLN A 15 -12.89 7.99 -10.38
CA GLN A 15 -11.68 8.04 -9.54
C GLN A 15 -12.01 8.43 -8.08
N THR A 16 -13.17 9.03 -7.84
CA THR A 16 -13.67 9.38 -6.51
C THR A 16 -14.12 8.17 -5.67
N THR A 17 -14.49 7.04 -6.29
CA THR A 17 -14.95 5.83 -5.58
C THR A 17 -13.81 4.85 -5.27
N LEU A 18 -12.60 5.05 -5.81
CA LEU A 18 -11.50 4.07 -5.77
C LEU A 18 -10.65 4.10 -4.49
N THR A 19 -10.85 5.02 -3.54
CA THR A 19 -9.79 5.28 -2.52
C THR A 19 -10.24 5.37 -1.07
N LEU A 20 -11.41 4.84 -0.71
CA LEU A 20 -11.82 4.78 0.70
C LEU A 20 -11.69 3.37 1.31
N ALA A 21 -11.52 2.34 0.48
CA ALA A 21 -11.45 0.94 0.90
C ALA A 21 -10.06 0.49 1.41
N LEU A 22 -9.07 1.37 1.45
CA LEU A 22 -7.65 0.99 1.61
C LEU A 22 -7.09 1.09 3.03
N GLN A 23 -7.89 1.49 4.03
CA GLN A 23 -7.42 1.52 5.42
C GLN A 23 -8.27 0.61 6.30
N PRO A 24 -7.83 -0.65 6.54
CA PRO A 24 -8.52 -1.58 7.43
C PRO A 24 -8.56 -1.03 8.86
N ALA A 25 -7.40 -0.65 9.40
CA ALA A 25 -7.21 -0.07 10.72
C ALA A 25 -5.78 0.50 10.86
N HIS A 26 -5.58 1.40 11.83
CA HIS A 26 -4.25 1.75 12.33
C HIS A 26 -3.77 0.62 13.23
N VAL A 27 -2.73 -0.08 12.78
CA VAL A 27 -2.12 -1.20 13.52
C VAL A 27 -0.65 -0.92 13.77
N SER A 28 -0.19 -1.28 14.96
CA SER A 28 1.23 -1.33 15.27
C SER A 28 1.89 -2.54 14.60
N GLY A 29 3.22 -2.48 14.42
CA GLY A 29 3.98 -3.61 13.87
C GLY A 29 3.81 -4.90 14.69
N ASN A 30 3.71 -4.78 16.02
CA ASN A 30 3.48 -5.92 16.91
C ASN A 30 2.09 -6.55 16.69
N GLU A 31 1.05 -5.73 16.54
CA GLU A 31 -0.31 -6.21 16.24
C GLU A 31 -0.37 -6.87 14.86
N LEU A 32 0.34 -6.33 13.86
CA LEU A 32 0.47 -6.95 12.54
C LEU A 32 1.13 -8.33 12.62
N ALA A 33 2.25 -8.45 13.35
CA ALA A 33 2.95 -9.73 13.52
C ALA A 33 2.07 -10.75 14.26
N ALA A 34 1.37 -10.33 15.31
CA ALA A 34 0.44 -11.18 16.04
C ALA A 34 -0.75 -11.64 15.17
N ALA A 35 -1.35 -10.73 14.40
CA ALA A 35 -2.44 -11.04 13.48
C ALA A 35 -2.00 -12.02 12.39
N TYR A 36 -0.80 -11.82 11.82
CA TYR A 36 -0.24 -12.75 10.84
C TYR A 36 0.04 -14.13 11.44
N SER A 37 0.61 -14.19 12.64
CA SER A 37 0.86 -15.49 13.31
C SER A 37 -0.44 -16.22 13.64
N ALA A 38 -1.47 -15.50 14.08
CA ALA A 38 -2.79 -16.08 14.32
C ALA A 38 -3.45 -16.60 13.04
N TYR A 39 -3.34 -15.85 11.94
CA TYR A 39 -3.94 -16.22 10.65
C TYR A 39 -3.20 -17.36 9.94
N SER A 40 -1.87 -17.28 9.86
CA SER A 40 -1.05 -18.20 9.08
C SER A 40 -0.56 -19.44 9.85
N GLY A 41 -0.64 -19.41 11.19
CA GLY A 41 -0.01 -20.42 12.07
C GLY A 41 1.52 -20.38 12.07
N LYS A 42 2.15 -19.46 11.34
CA LYS A 42 3.61 -19.32 11.26
C LYS A 42 4.10 -18.29 12.29
N PRO A 43 5.21 -18.55 12.99
CA PRO A 43 5.77 -17.57 13.93
C PRO A 43 6.25 -16.33 13.16
N ALA A 44 5.84 -15.15 13.62
CA ALA A 44 6.27 -13.86 13.09
C ALA A 44 6.60 -12.91 14.23
N LYS A 45 7.58 -12.04 13.97
CA LYS A 45 8.03 -11.03 14.92
C LYS A 45 8.25 -9.74 14.16
N PHE A 46 7.75 -8.66 14.73
CA PHE A 46 8.12 -7.32 14.30
C PHE A 46 9.50 -6.98 14.85
N VAL A 47 10.40 -6.56 13.96
CA VAL A 47 11.74 -6.09 14.31
C VAL A 47 11.79 -4.61 13.98
N ASP A 48 11.98 -3.79 15.02
CA ASP A 48 12.15 -2.36 14.83
C ASP A 48 13.57 -2.08 14.35
N ILE A 49 13.70 -1.73 13.08
CA ILE A 49 14.98 -1.37 12.46
C ILE A 49 15.06 0.16 12.47
N PRO A 50 16.13 0.76 13.01
CA PRO A 50 16.33 2.20 12.93
C PRO A 50 16.25 2.69 11.48
N VAL A 51 15.53 3.77 11.25
CA VAL A 51 15.29 4.35 9.91
C VAL A 51 16.59 4.58 9.15
N GLU A 52 17.62 5.07 9.84
CA GLU A 52 18.93 5.28 9.21
C GLU A 52 19.53 3.98 8.66
N ASN A 53 19.42 2.89 9.41
CA ASN A 53 19.91 1.58 8.95
C ASN A 53 19.04 1.00 7.83
N TRP A 54 17.74 1.31 7.80
CA TRP A 54 16.87 0.92 6.70
C TRP A 54 17.20 1.68 5.41
N ASN A 55 17.46 2.98 5.54
CA ASN A 55 17.77 3.87 4.42
C ASN A 55 19.07 3.49 3.69
N THR A 56 20.05 2.90 4.37
CA THR A 56 21.29 2.42 3.74
C THR A 56 21.12 1.18 2.88
N VAL A 57 19.98 0.49 2.95
CA VAL A 57 19.72 -0.72 2.15
C VAL A 57 18.63 -0.45 1.12
N ALA A 58 17.54 0.23 1.53
CA ALA A 58 16.36 0.45 0.70
C ALA A 58 16.65 1.29 -0.56
N TRP A 59 17.56 2.26 -0.45
CA TRP A 59 17.78 3.26 -1.49
C TRP A 59 19.06 3.04 -2.31
N ASN A 60 19.75 1.92 -2.17
CA ASN A 60 21.05 1.68 -2.82
C ASN A 60 21.03 1.70 -4.35
N ASN A 61 19.86 1.53 -4.96
CA ASN A 61 19.71 1.59 -6.42
C ASN A 61 19.52 3.03 -6.95
N LEU A 62 19.47 4.03 -6.07
CA LEU A 62 19.38 5.45 -6.45
C LEU A 62 20.77 6.04 -6.69
N LEU A 63 20.85 7.08 -7.54
CA LEU A 63 22.08 7.76 -7.96
C LEU A 63 23.01 8.14 -6.79
N LYS A 64 22.46 8.70 -5.71
CA LYS A 64 23.19 9.08 -4.49
C LYS A 64 22.64 8.34 -3.26
N GLY A 65 22.05 7.15 -3.45
CA GLY A 65 21.43 6.41 -2.36
C GLY A 65 20.34 7.22 -1.64
N LYS A 66 20.36 7.19 -0.30
CA LYS A 66 19.45 7.96 0.56
C LYS A 66 19.55 9.48 0.37
N ASP A 67 20.69 9.99 -0.09
CA ASP A 67 20.96 11.43 -0.24
C ASP A 67 20.49 11.98 -1.60
N THR A 68 19.87 11.13 -2.43
CA THR A 68 19.21 11.56 -3.66
C THR A 68 18.09 12.54 -3.31
N LYS A 69 18.07 13.72 -3.93
CA LYS A 69 17.04 14.75 -3.70
C LYS A 69 15.72 14.39 -4.41
N ILE A 70 14.59 14.64 -3.74
CA ILE A 70 13.24 14.45 -4.30
C ILE A 70 12.67 15.80 -4.72
N GLY A 71 12.35 15.96 -6.00
CA GLY A 71 11.54 17.08 -6.47
C GLY A 71 11.14 16.92 -7.93
N PHE A 72 9.91 17.33 -8.26
CA PHE A 72 9.35 17.28 -9.61
C PHE A 72 10.12 18.19 -10.60
N GLN A 73 10.84 19.19 -10.10
CA GLN A 73 11.45 20.24 -10.91
C GLN A 73 12.89 19.91 -11.36
N THR A 74 13.69 19.21 -10.54
CA THR A 74 15.08 18.85 -10.89
C THR A 74 15.62 17.76 -9.95
N ILE A 75 16.22 16.71 -10.53
CA ILE A 75 17.02 15.71 -9.78
C ILE A 75 18.53 16.01 -9.81
N ASN A 76 18.94 17.02 -10.61
CA ASN A 76 20.35 17.33 -10.89
C ASN A 76 20.83 18.65 -10.28
N ASP A 77 19.97 19.37 -9.55
CA ASP A 77 20.34 20.63 -8.91
C ASP A 77 20.56 20.44 -7.41
N ASP A 78 21.84 20.35 -7.02
CA ASP A 78 22.24 20.23 -5.62
C ASP A 78 21.95 21.52 -4.82
N ASN A 79 21.59 22.65 -5.44
CA ASN A 79 21.20 23.88 -4.74
C ASN A 79 19.70 23.99 -4.48
N ALA A 80 18.89 23.07 -4.99
CA ALA A 80 17.45 23.07 -4.73
C ALA A 80 17.17 22.77 -3.25
N LEU A 81 16.26 23.54 -2.63
CA LEU A 81 15.75 23.37 -1.26
C LEU A 81 14.79 22.15 -1.16
N LEU A 82 15.25 21.01 -1.64
CA LEU A 82 14.52 19.75 -1.69
C LEU A 82 15.04 18.81 -0.61
N MET A 83 14.12 18.09 0.02
CA MET A 83 14.47 17.00 0.93
C MET A 83 15.12 15.84 0.17
N THR A 84 16.01 15.13 0.83
CA THR A 84 16.53 13.84 0.34
C THR A 84 15.50 12.72 0.50
N TYR A 85 15.68 11.61 -0.23
CA TYR A 85 14.86 10.40 -0.07
C TYR A 85 14.89 9.87 1.37
N GLY A 86 16.07 9.87 2.00
CA GLY A 86 16.23 9.43 3.39
C GLY A 86 15.44 10.30 4.37
N GLU A 87 15.54 11.62 4.24
CA GLU A 87 14.80 12.56 5.10
C GLU A 87 13.29 12.48 4.88
N ASN A 88 12.85 12.42 3.62
CA ASN A 88 11.43 12.35 3.29
C ASN A 88 10.80 11.06 3.83
N PHE A 89 11.41 9.91 3.51
CA PHE A 89 10.94 8.61 3.99
C PHE A 89 11.03 8.52 5.52
N GLY A 90 12.10 9.02 6.12
CA GLY A 90 12.27 8.98 7.57
C GLY A 90 11.21 9.79 8.31
N ASN A 91 10.93 11.01 7.84
CA ASN A 91 9.87 11.84 8.41
C ASN A 91 8.48 11.19 8.21
N TRP A 92 8.21 10.65 7.03
CA TRP A 92 6.99 9.90 6.75
C TRP A 92 6.85 8.67 7.67
N TRP A 93 7.90 7.87 7.83
CA TRP A 93 7.86 6.68 8.65
C TRP A 93 7.67 7.00 10.14
N ASN A 94 8.36 8.03 10.64
CA ASN A 94 8.21 8.47 12.03
C ASN A 94 6.78 8.98 12.31
N LEU A 95 6.17 9.68 11.37
CA LEU A 95 4.77 10.09 11.45
C LEU A 95 3.82 8.89 11.61
N TYR A 96 4.02 7.85 10.79
CA TYR A 96 3.20 6.63 10.86
C TYR A 96 3.44 5.83 12.14
N ARG A 97 4.70 5.65 12.56
CA ARG A 97 5.02 4.94 13.82
C ARG A 97 4.40 5.63 15.03
N ALA A 98 4.45 6.96 15.07
CA ALA A 98 3.85 7.74 16.15
C ALA A 98 2.31 7.70 16.13
N SER A 99 1.71 7.25 15.02
CA SER A 99 0.26 7.20 14.84
C SER A 99 -0.34 5.79 14.91
N GLY A 100 0.43 4.83 15.45
CA GLY A 100 -0.08 3.50 15.75
C GLY A 100 -1.32 3.57 16.65
N LYS A 101 -2.25 2.62 16.48
CA LYS A 101 -3.51 2.54 17.26
C LYS A 101 -4.43 3.75 17.13
N ASN A 102 -4.31 4.51 16.03
CA ASN A 102 -5.12 5.70 15.76
C ASN A 102 -4.87 6.85 16.74
N GLU A 103 -3.68 6.89 17.31
CA GLU A 103 -3.20 7.97 18.19
C GLU A 103 -2.27 8.91 17.40
N GLY A 104 -1.67 9.91 18.03
CA GLY A 104 -0.68 10.78 17.38
C GLY A 104 -1.27 11.73 16.33
N LEU A 105 -0.52 11.97 15.24
CA LEU A 105 -0.86 12.98 14.23
C LEU A 105 -1.81 12.44 13.15
N ILE A 106 -1.74 11.14 12.83
CA ILE A 106 -2.66 10.51 11.88
C ILE A 106 -3.78 9.83 12.68
N GLN A 107 -4.91 10.52 12.78
CA GLN A 107 -6.13 10.01 13.42
C GLN A 107 -7.28 9.93 12.43
N ARG A 108 -8.19 8.98 12.64
CA ARG A 108 -9.37 8.75 11.82
C ARG A 108 -10.58 8.40 12.69
N ASP A 109 -11.74 8.95 12.32
CA ASP A 109 -13.02 8.53 12.88
C ASP A 109 -13.52 7.29 12.13
N TYR A 110 -13.19 6.12 12.68
CA TYR A 110 -13.63 4.84 12.12
C TYR A 110 -15.15 4.65 12.18
N GLY A 111 -15.83 5.24 13.17
CA GLY A 111 -17.29 5.17 13.26
C GLY A 111 -17.97 5.95 12.15
N PHE A 112 -17.41 7.09 11.75
CA PHE A 112 -17.84 7.80 10.55
C PHE A 112 -17.54 7.00 9.29
N LEU A 113 -16.34 6.41 9.18
CA LEU A 113 -15.96 5.56 8.04
C LEU A 113 -16.90 4.35 7.87
N ASP A 114 -17.33 3.72 8.98
CA ASP A 114 -18.28 2.62 8.97
C ASP A 114 -19.67 3.03 8.44
N LYS A 115 -20.07 4.29 8.63
CA LYS A 115 -21.34 4.81 8.09
C LYS A 115 -21.28 5.03 6.59
N ILE A 116 -20.17 5.60 6.10
CA ILE A 116 -20.02 5.93 4.67
C ILE A 116 -19.61 4.72 3.84
N VAL A 117 -18.93 3.73 4.44
CA VAL A 117 -18.55 2.47 3.78
C VAL A 117 -18.85 1.28 4.70
N PRO A 118 -20.11 0.81 4.77
CA PRO A 118 -20.53 -0.27 5.67
C PRO A 118 -19.82 -1.61 5.47
N GLY A 119 -19.29 -1.85 4.26
CA GLY A 119 -18.55 -3.05 3.87
C GLY A 119 -17.02 -2.91 3.91
N ARG A 120 -16.48 -1.90 4.61
CA ARG A 120 -15.04 -1.75 4.72
C ARG A 120 -14.42 -2.89 5.53
N LEU A 121 -13.16 -3.18 5.25
CA LEU A 121 -12.33 -3.99 6.12
C LEU A 121 -12.10 -3.24 7.43
N ARG A 122 -12.20 -3.93 8.56
CA ARG A 122 -12.04 -3.38 9.90
C ARG A 122 -10.80 -3.90 10.62
N SER A 123 -10.21 -4.98 10.12
CA SER A 123 -9.01 -5.55 10.69
C SER A 123 -8.04 -6.05 9.63
N VAL A 124 -6.79 -6.25 10.06
CA VAL A 124 -5.74 -6.86 9.24
C VAL A 124 -6.07 -8.32 8.94
N THR A 125 -6.68 -9.04 9.88
CA THR A 125 -7.06 -10.44 9.68
C THR A 125 -8.15 -10.57 8.62
N GLU A 126 -9.19 -9.72 8.67
CA GLU A 126 -10.22 -9.66 7.63
C GLU A 126 -9.61 -9.35 6.25
N TRP A 127 -8.60 -8.47 6.21
CA TRP A 127 -7.85 -8.20 4.98
C TRP A 127 -7.09 -9.44 4.51
N MET A 128 -6.35 -10.12 5.39
CA MET A 128 -5.59 -11.34 5.07
C MET A 128 -6.50 -12.45 4.54
N GLU A 129 -7.66 -12.67 5.16
CA GLU A 129 -8.68 -13.62 4.71
C GLU A 129 -9.20 -13.27 3.32
N LYS A 130 -9.58 -12.01 3.12
CA LYS A 130 -10.15 -11.54 1.85
C LYS A 130 -9.18 -11.67 0.68
N VAL A 131 -7.89 -11.45 0.91
CA VAL A 131 -6.86 -11.54 -0.13
C VAL A 131 -6.13 -12.89 -0.17
N GLN A 132 -6.51 -13.84 0.69
CA GLN A 132 -5.83 -15.13 0.86
C GLN A 132 -4.31 -14.96 1.06
N TYR A 133 -3.93 -14.11 2.01
CA TYR A 133 -2.55 -13.67 2.17
C TYR A 133 -1.63 -14.80 2.64
N THR A 134 -0.74 -15.29 1.77
CA THR A 134 0.16 -16.40 2.11
C THR A 134 1.44 -16.00 2.85
N GLY A 135 1.79 -14.70 2.83
CA GLY A 135 3.07 -14.18 3.31
C GLY A 135 4.24 -14.42 2.35
N GLU A 136 4.00 -15.03 1.18
CA GLU A 136 5.05 -15.29 0.20
C GLU A 136 5.34 -14.05 -0.64
N LYS A 137 6.61 -13.87 -1.04
CA LYS A 137 7.01 -12.78 -1.93
C LYS A 137 6.43 -13.05 -3.32
N ILE A 138 5.52 -12.19 -3.76
CA ILE A 138 4.96 -12.26 -5.11
C ILE A 138 5.64 -11.21 -5.99
N GLU A 139 6.19 -11.64 -7.13
CA GLU A 139 6.70 -10.70 -8.14
C GLU A 139 5.53 -10.07 -8.90
N VAL A 140 5.15 -8.86 -8.52
CA VAL A 140 3.99 -8.12 -9.05
C VAL A 140 4.08 -7.90 -10.56
N LEU A 141 5.29 -7.76 -11.10
CA LEU A 141 5.51 -7.61 -12.54
C LEU A 141 5.20 -8.89 -13.35
N LYS A 142 5.26 -10.08 -12.72
CA LYS A 142 4.90 -11.35 -13.37
C LYS A 142 3.44 -11.74 -13.14
N LEU A 143 2.80 -11.20 -12.11
CA LEU A 143 1.38 -11.45 -11.80
C LEU A 143 0.44 -11.07 -12.95
N GLN A 144 0.63 -9.89 -13.55
CA GLN A 144 -0.20 -9.43 -14.66
C GLN A 144 -0.08 -10.34 -15.88
N ALA A 145 1.13 -10.82 -16.17
CA ALA A 145 1.39 -11.73 -17.29
C ALA A 145 0.77 -13.11 -17.09
N LEU A 146 0.74 -13.63 -15.85
CA LEU A 146 0.13 -14.92 -15.53
C LEU A 146 -1.41 -14.84 -15.57
N GLN A 147 -2.00 -13.82 -14.94
CA GLN A 147 -3.45 -13.60 -14.97
C GLN A 147 -3.96 -13.38 -16.40
N SER A 148 -3.22 -12.63 -17.23
CA SER A 148 -3.59 -12.44 -18.64
C SER A 148 -3.51 -13.74 -19.45
N ARG A 149 -2.54 -14.61 -19.15
CA ARG A 149 -2.40 -15.92 -19.83
C ARG A 149 -3.52 -16.90 -19.46
N ASP A 150 -3.94 -16.92 -18.20
CA ASP A 150 -4.98 -17.85 -17.75
C ASP A 150 -6.37 -17.44 -18.27
N LEU A 151 -6.65 -16.14 -18.35
CA LEU A 151 -7.87 -15.62 -18.99
C LEU A 151 -7.97 -15.97 -20.48
N LEU A 152 -6.85 -15.95 -21.20
CA LEU A 152 -6.84 -16.33 -22.63
C LEU A 152 -7.09 -17.83 -22.83
N ARG A 153 -6.61 -18.69 -21.94
CA ARG A 153 -6.84 -20.15 -21.99
C ARG A 153 -8.25 -20.58 -21.63
N GLU A 154 -9.00 -19.72 -20.94
CA GLU A 154 -10.40 -19.97 -20.56
C GLU A 154 -11.38 -19.50 -21.64
N GLN A 155 -10.98 -18.55 -22.49
CA GLN A 155 -11.74 -18.15 -23.68
C GLN A 155 -11.62 -19.14 -24.85
N ASP A 156 -10.54 -19.93 -24.90
CA ASP A 156 -10.30 -20.93 -25.93
C ASP A 156 -10.92 -22.33 -25.62
N ARG A 157 -11.78 -22.41 -24.60
CA ARG A 157 -12.46 -23.65 -24.16
C ARG A 157 -13.97 -23.61 -24.36
#